data_AF-A0A7C0UTQ4-F1
#
_entry.id   AF-A0A7C0UTQ4-F1
#
_cell.length_a   1.000
_cell.length_b   1.000
_cell.length_c   1.000
_cell.angle_alpha   90.00
_cell.angle_beta   90.00
_cell.angle_gamma   90.00
#
_symmetry.space_group_name_H-M   'P 1'
#
loop_
_entity.id
_entity.type
_entity.pdbx_description
1 polymer ?
#
loop_
_entity_poly.entity_id
_entity_poly.type
_entity_poly.pdbx_seq_one_letter_code
_entity_poly.pdbx_strand_id
1 'polypeptide(L)'
;MGAKKLDLILVGPYPPPAGGIAYHVESLLKLVLRCGFNAVVLDINRNTTDRVSPVSGRAELFKRIARADAALVHIHADSFDLHYHAPVAAVAARLTGKKVILSIHSGDAADYYEAAPPLKKRLMRFSIKRADLIVADSQEIAEFAKRHGKEERVAVISPFLAGNPGFE
;
A
#
# COMPACT_ATOMS: atom_id res chain seq x y z
N MET A 1 -19.53 24.29 -0.19
CA MET A 1 -18.97 23.34 0.81
C MET A 1 -17.73 22.71 0.20
N GLY A 2 -16.53 23.07 0.67
CA GLY A 2 -15.29 22.45 0.19
C GLY A 2 -15.26 20.98 0.58
N ALA A 3 -14.79 20.11 -0.32
CA ALA A 3 -14.63 18.70 -0.01
C ALA A 3 -13.75 18.56 1.24
N LYS A 4 -14.18 17.74 2.21
CA LYS A 4 -13.41 17.48 3.43
C LYS A 4 -12.06 16.88 3.03
N LYS A 5 -10.96 17.48 3.49
CA LYS A 5 -9.59 16.98 3.28
C LYS A 5 -9.50 15.50 3.65
N LEU A 6 -8.78 14.71 2.85
CA LEU A 6 -8.50 13.31 3.17
C LEU A 6 -7.31 13.25 4.12
N ASP A 7 -7.36 12.32 5.07
CA ASP A 7 -6.20 12.02 5.91
C ASP A 7 -5.32 10.98 5.21
N LEU A 8 -5.95 9.97 4.60
CA LEU A 8 -5.28 8.78 4.09
C LEU A 8 -5.87 8.30 2.76
N ILE A 9 -4.98 7.90 1.86
CA ILE A 9 -5.30 7.08 0.68
C ILE A 9 -4.69 5.70 0.89
N LEU A 10 -5.53 4.67 0.90
CA LEU A 10 -5.12 3.27 0.83
C LEU A 10 -4.98 2.88 -0.65
N VAL A 11 -3.87 2.25 -1.04
CA VAL A 11 -3.65 1.72 -2.38
C VAL A 11 -3.44 0.22 -2.25
N GLY A 12 -4.30 -0.59 -2.84
CA GLY A 12 -4.23 -2.04 -2.75
C GLY A 12 -5.51 -2.70 -3.26
N PRO A 13 -5.55 -4.04 -3.31
CA PRO A 13 -6.75 -4.76 -3.69
C PRO A 13 -7.86 -4.54 -2.66
N TYR A 14 -9.11 -4.47 -3.11
CA TYR A 14 -10.30 -4.43 -2.26
C TYR A 14 -11.27 -5.56 -2.62
N PRO A 15 -12.03 -6.15 -1.67
CA PRO A 15 -12.99 -7.21 -1.99
C PRO A 15 -14.18 -6.71 -2.85
N PRO A 16 -14.72 -7.55 -3.75
CA PRO A 16 -14.22 -8.84 -4.26
C PRO A 16 -13.13 -8.70 -5.34
N PRO A 17 -12.16 -9.62 -5.52
CA PRO A 17 -12.11 -11.00 -5.02
C PRO A 17 -11.65 -11.14 -3.57
N ALA A 18 -11.95 -12.31 -2.98
CA ALA A 18 -11.48 -12.68 -1.65
C ALA A 18 -9.97 -12.96 -1.66
N GLY A 19 -9.24 -12.36 -0.73
CA GLY A 19 -7.80 -12.55 -0.57
C GLY A 19 -7.28 -11.86 0.68
N GLY A 20 -6.16 -12.34 1.23
CA GLY A 20 -5.62 -11.83 2.50
C GLY A 20 -5.39 -10.32 2.51
N ILE A 21 -4.74 -9.79 1.45
CA ILE A 21 -4.50 -8.35 1.31
C ILE A 21 -5.81 -7.59 1.15
N ALA A 22 -6.77 -8.11 0.37
CA ALA A 22 -8.04 -7.44 0.14
C ALA A 22 -8.85 -7.28 1.44
N TYR A 23 -8.97 -8.35 2.24
CA TYR A 23 -9.63 -8.28 3.55
C TYR A 23 -8.86 -7.43 4.55
N HIS A 24 -7.53 -7.41 4.48
CA HIS A 24 -6.71 -6.51 5.29
C HIS A 24 -7.01 -5.05 4.96
N VAL A 25 -7.01 -4.66 3.68
CA VAL A 25 -7.32 -3.29 3.24
C VAL A 25 -8.74 -2.89 3.64
N GLU A 26 -9.72 -3.78 3.49
CA GLU A 26 -11.09 -3.55 3.94
C GLU A 26 -11.16 -3.31 5.46
N SER A 27 -10.54 -4.19 6.24
CA SER A 27 -10.53 -4.11 7.70
C SER A 27 -9.83 -2.84 8.18
N LEU A 28 -8.72 -2.47 7.53
CA LEU A 28 -7.97 -1.25 7.82
C LEU A 28 -8.79 -0.01 7.49
N LEU A 29 -9.48 0.03 6.34
CA LEU A 29 -10.38 1.13 5.99
C LEU A 29 -11.45 1.32 7.08
N LYS A 30 -12.11 0.23 7.51
CA LYS A 30 -13.14 0.27 8.57
C LYS A 30 -12.56 0.79 9.88
N LEU A 31 -11.37 0.32 10.28
CA LEU A 31 -10.70 0.74 11.51
C LEU A 31 -10.31 2.23 11.48
N VAL A 32 -9.69 2.69 10.40
CA VAL A 32 -9.27 4.09 10.22
C VAL A 32 -10.48 5.03 10.30
N LEU A 33 -11.58 4.68 9.63
CA LEU A 33 -12.83 5.44 9.69
C LEU A 33 -13.43 5.45 11.11
N ARG A 34 -13.43 4.32 11.82
CA ARG A 34 -13.88 4.23 13.22
C ARG A 34 -13.05 5.09 14.17
N CYS A 35 -11.76 5.25 13.89
CA CYS A 35 -10.87 6.15 14.63
C CYS A 35 -11.07 7.64 14.28
N GLY A 36 -12.00 7.98 13.38
CA GLY A 36 -12.35 9.36 13.04
C GLY A 36 -11.57 9.96 11.88
N PHE A 37 -10.64 9.21 11.26
CA PHE A 37 -9.90 9.66 10.09
C PHE A 37 -10.74 9.55 8.81
N ASN A 38 -10.52 10.44 7.86
CA ASN A 38 -11.13 10.41 6.54
C ASN A 38 -10.23 9.66 5.55
N ALA A 39 -10.64 8.47 5.15
CA ALA A 39 -9.88 7.62 4.24
C ALA A 39 -10.70 7.13 3.04
N VAL A 40 -9.98 6.84 1.95
CA VAL A 40 -10.49 6.22 0.73
C VAL A 40 -9.52 5.15 0.22
N VAL A 41 -10.02 4.23 -0.59
CA VAL A 41 -9.23 3.18 -1.26
C VAL A 41 -9.18 3.45 -2.76
N LEU A 42 -7.98 3.41 -3.31
CA LEU A 42 -7.74 3.29 -4.75
C LEU A 42 -7.54 1.80 -5.06
N ASP A 43 -8.61 1.15 -5.50
CA ASP A 43 -8.63 -0.29 -5.71
C ASP A 43 -8.02 -0.68 -7.06
N ILE A 44 -6.99 -1.52 -7.00
CA ILE A 44 -6.30 -2.06 -8.19
C ILE A 44 -7.07 -3.23 -8.84
N ASN A 45 -8.07 -3.81 -8.16
CA ASN A 45 -8.91 -4.91 -8.66
C ASN A 45 -10.22 -4.46 -9.34
N ARG A 46 -10.45 -3.15 -9.42
CA ARG A 46 -11.56 -2.51 -10.14
C ARG A 46 -12.94 -2.57 -9.48
N ASN A 47 -13.03 -2.64 -8.14
CA ASN A 47 -14.29 -2.50 -7.41
C ASN A 47 -14.67 -1.04 -7.16
N THR A 48 -15.97 -0.80 -6.98
CA THR A 48 -16.51 0.54 -6.71
C THR A 48 -17.51 0.50 -5.56
N THR A 49 -17.28 1.37 -4.57
CA THR A 49 -18.22 1.72 -3.49
C THR A 49 -18.05 3.21 -3.15
N ASP A 50 -18.78 3.75 -2.17
CA ASP A 50 -18.69 5.17 -1.78
C ASP A 50 -17.27 5.62 -1.38
N ARG A 51 -16.47 4.71 -0.81
CA ARG A 51 -15.10 5.01 -0.33
C ARG A 51 -14.02 4.23 -1.05
N VAL A 52 -14.40 3.45 -2.06
CA VAL A 52 -13.50 2.59 -2.83
C VAL A 52 -13.73 2.92 -4.28
N SER A 53 -12.67 3.27 -4.99
CA SER A 53 -12.81 3.58 -6.39
C SER A 53 -11.71 2.91 -7.19
N PRO A 54 -12.05 2.33 -8.34
CA PRO A 54 -11.11 1.56 -9.12
C PRO A 54 -10.01 2.44 -9.71
N VAL A 55 -8.87 1.84 -10.03
CA VAL A 55 -7.86 2.43 -10.92
C VAL A 55 -7.68 1.55 -12.14
N SER A 56 -7.88 2.11 -13.33
CA SER A 56 -7.76 1.38 -14.61
C SER A 56 -6.31 1.03 -14.97
N GLY A 57 -5.35 1.72 -14.37
CA GLY A 57 -3.92 1.46 -14.52
C GLY A 57 -3.04 2.56 -13.90
N ARG A 58 -1.73 2.47 -14.20
CA ARG A 58 -0.69 3.30 -13.58
C ARG A 58 -0.87 4.82 -13.79
N ALA A 59 -1.29 5.24 -14.97
CA ALA A 59 -1.48 6.66 -15.28
C ALA A 59 -2.63 7.27 -14.46
N GLU A 60 -3.71 6.51 -14.28
CA GLU A 60 -4.84 6.93 -13.44
C GLU A 60 -4.45 6.93 -11.97
N LEU A 61 -3.81 5.86 -11.49
CA LEU A 61 -3.31 5.78 -10.11
C LEU A 61 -2.44 6.99 -9.77
N PHE A 62 -1.49 7.34 -10.65
CA PHE A 62 -0.65 8.52 -10.49
C PHE A 62 -1.49 9.80 -10.39
N LYS A 63 -2.40 10.04 -11.36
CA LYS A 63 -3.22 11.26 -11.40
C LYS A 63 -4.10 11.39 -10.16
N ARG A 64 -4.70 10.29 -9.69
CA ARG A 64 -5.62 10.30 -8.54
C ARG A 64 -4.86 10.61 -7.25
N ILE A 65 -3.69 10.00 -7.03
CA ILE A 65 -2.85 10.32 -5.87
C ILE A 65 -2.34 11.77 -5.92
N ALA A 66 -1.87 12.21 -7.08
CA ALA A 66 -1.31 13.55 -7.23
C ALA A 66 -2.36 14.65 -6.98
N ARG A 67 -3.61 14.46 -7.45
CA ARG A 67 -4.68 15.44 -7.32
C ARG A 67 -5.41 15.42 -5.98
N ALA A 68 -5.36 14.30 -5.26
CA ALA A 68 -6.03 14.20 -3.99
C ALA A 68 -5.37 15.11 -2.94
N ASP A 69 -6.19 15.86 -2.21
CA ASP A 69 -5.77 16.58 -1.00
C ASP A 69 -5.76 15.58 0.17
N ALA A 70 -4.68 14.82 0.25
CA ALA A 70 -4.42 13.83 1.30
C ALA A 70 -3.06 14.06 1.94
N ALA A 71 -2.91 13.78 3.24
CA ALA A 71 -1.63 13.88 3.92
C ALA A 71 -0.72 12.65 3.69
N LEU A 72 -1.35 11.48 3.55
CA LEU A 72 -0.69 10.18 3.59
C LEU A 72 -1.18 9.24 2.48
N VAL A 73 -0.26 8.47 1.90
CA VAL A 73 -0.55 7.35 1.01
C VAL A 73 0.03 6.09 1.63
N HIS A 74 -0.82 5.09 1.87
CA HIS A 74 -0.42 3.78 2.39
C HIS A 74 -0.65 2.72 1.33
N ILE A 75 0.46 2.17 0.83
CA ILE A 75 0.50 1.21 -0.26
C ILE A 75 0.56 -0.19 0.34
N HIS A 76 -0.33 -1.07 -0.07
CA HIS A 76 -0.36 -2.49 0.27
C HIS A 76 0.08 -3.27 -0.97
N ALA A 77 1.26 -3.89 -0.88
CA ALA A 77 1.88 -4.55 -2.02
C ALA A 77 2.15 -6.03 -1.73
N ASP A 78 1.81 -6.87 -2.70
CA ASP A 78 2.44 -8.19 -2.84
C ASP A 78 3.78 -8.06 -3.59
N SER A 79 4.41 -9.20 -3.86
CA SER A 79 5.68 -9.27 -4.61
C SER A 79 5.61 -8.64 -6.01
N PHE A 80 4.48 -8.75 -6.69
CA PHE A 80 4.27 -8.16 -8.01
C PHE A 80 4.08 -6.64 -7.91
N ASP A 81 3.25 -6.18 -6.98
CA ASP A 81 2.92 -4.78 -6.79
C ASP A 81 4.12 -3.94 -6.36
N LEU A 82 5.11 -4.54 -5.68
CA LEU A 82 6.36 -3.88 -5.32
C LEU A 82 7.10 -3.25 -6.50
N HIS A 83 7.03 -3.86 -7.69
CA HIS A 83 7.64 -3.31 -8.91
C HIS A 83 6.63 -2.70 -9.89
N TYR A 84 5.34 -2.91 -9.69
CA TYR A 84 4.30 -2.51 -10.63
C TYR A 84 3.53 -1.25 -10.18
N HIS A 85 2.74 -1.34 -9.10
CA HIS A 85 1.93 -0.23 -8.60
C HIS A 85 2.67 0.65 -7.58
N ALA A 86 3.44 0.04 -6.68
CA ALA A 86 4.13 0.75 -5.60
C ALA A 86 5.08 1.88 -6.07
N PRO A 87 5.89 1.71 -7.14
CA PRO A 87 6.75 2.79 -7.61
C PRO A 87 5.95 4.02 -8.06
N VAL A 88 4.81 3.78 -8.72
CA VAL A 88 3.95 4.83 -9.28
C VAL A 88 3.28 5.61 -8.17
N ALA A 89 2.70 4.90 -7.20
CA ALA A 89 2.05 5.51 -6.04
C ALA A 89 3.06 6.31 -5.20
N ALA A 90 4.25 5.76 -4.96
CA ALA A 90 5.31 6.45 -4.22
C ALA A 90 5.78 7.72 -4.94
N VAL A 91 5.96 7.70 -6.28
CA VAL A 91 6.33 8.90 -7.04
C VAL A 91 5.24 9.96 -6.93
N ALA A 92 3.98 9.60 -7.18
CA ALA A 92 2.86 10.54 -7.14
C ALA A 92 2.72 11.21 -5.75
N ALA A 93 2.84 10.41 -4.69
CA ALA A 93 2.81 10.89 -3.32
C ALA A 93 3.94 11.87 -3.03
N ARG A 94 5.19 11.50 -3.35
CA ARG A 94 6.37 12.34 -3.03
C ARG A 94 6.43 13.62 -3.85
N LEU A 95 6.02 13.58 -5.13
CA LEU A 95 5.95 14.79 -5.96
C LEU A 95 4.91 15.79 -5.45
N THR A 96 3.96 15.35 -4.64
CA THR A 96 2.89 16.18 -4.08
C THR A 96 3.01 16.35 -2.56
N GLY A 97 4.21 16.11 -2.01
CA GLY A 97 4.53 16.37 -0.60
C GLY A 97 3.89 15.40 0.41
N LYS A 98 3.25 14.33 -0.05
CA LYS A 98 2.57 13.35 0.81
C LYS A 98 3.56 12.37 1.42
N LYS A 99 3.27 11.90 2.64
CA LYS A 99 4.01 10.80 3.25
C LYS A 99 3.64 9.47 2.62
N VAL A 100 4.58 8.52 2.63
CA VAL A 100 4.39 7.18 2.05
C VAL A 100 4.60 6.11 3.11
N ILE A 101 3.58 5.28 3.37
CA ILE A 101 3.74 4.00 4.05
C ILE A 101 3.67 2.89 3.01
N LEU A 102 4.55 1.90 3.12
CA LEU A 102 4.54 0.71 2.28
C LEU A 102 4.39 -0.53 3.17
N SER A 103 3.25 -1.21 3.08
CA SER A 103 3.06 -2.56 3.62
C SER A 103 3.46 -3.60 2.59
N ILE A 104 4.28 -4.57 3.00
CA ILE A 104 4.69 -5.71 2.18
C ILE A 104 4.05 -6.96 2.75
N HIS A 105 3.14 -7.58 1.98
CA HIS A 105 2.30 -8.68 2.43
C HIS A 105 2.73 -10.07 1.94
N SER A 106 3.76 -10.13 1.10
CA SER A 106 4.17 -11.38 0.44
C SER A 106 5.40 -11.97 1.12
N GLY A 107 5.28 -13.19 1.65
CA GLY A 107 6.41 -13.93 2.24
C GLY A 107 7.48 -14.28 1.20
N ASP A 108 7.11 -14.40 -0.07
CA ASP A 108 8.02 -14.71 -1.18
C ASP A 108 8.75 -13.48 -1.76
N ALA A 109 8.64 -12.29 -1.14
CA ALA A 109 9.18 -11.05 -1.68
C ALA A 109 10.69 -11.09 -1.96
N ALA A 110 11.45 -11.79 -1.12
CA ALA A 110 12.89 -11.99 -1.31
C ALA A 110 13.19 -12.91 -2.50
N ASP A 111 12.49 -14.04 -2.60
CA ASP A 111 12.68 -15.01 -3.69
C ASP A 111 12.22 -14.43 -5.03
N TYR A 112 11.08 -13.73 -5.03
CA TYR A 112 10.59 -12.98 -6.18
C TYR A 112 11.60 -11.95 -6.64
N TYR A 113 12.17 -11.18 -5.69
CA TYR A 113 13.21 -10.23 -6.00
C TYR A 113 14.40 -10.93 -6.65
N GLU A 114 14.92 -12.02 -6.09
CA GLU A 114 16.12 -12.66 -6.61
C GLU A 114 15.94 -13.25 -8.01
N ALA A 115 14.78 -13.83 -8.30
CA ALA A 115 14.43 -14.34 -9.62
C ALA A 115 14.12 -13.22 -10.65
N ALA A 116 13.93 -11.98 -10.21
CA ALA A 116 13.50 -10.90 -11.09
C ALA A 116 14.62 -10.32 -11.96
N PRO A 117 14.32 -9.87 -13.20
CA PRO A 117 15.27 -9.17 -14.05
C PRO A 117 15.69 -7.80 -13.46
N PRO A 118 16.82 -7.23 -13.90
CA PRO A 118 17.39 -6.01 -13.30
C PRO A 118 16.44 -4.82 -13.20
N LEU A 119 15.57 -4.63 -14.20
CA LEU A 119 14.58 -3.55 -14.19
C LEU A 119 13.56 -3.70 -13.05
N LYS A 120 13.03 -4.92 -12.85
CA LYS A 120 12.09 -5.19 -11.76
C LYS A 120 12.77 -5.03 -10.41
N LYS A 121 13.98 -5.60 -10.22
CA LYS A 121 14.81 -5.39 -9.02
C LYS A 121 14.99 -3.90 -8.71
N ARG A 122 15.29 -3.08 -9.72
CA ARG A 122 15.44 -1.61 -9.57
C ARG A 122 14.14 -0.95 -9.13
N LEU A 123 12.99 -1.35 -9.67
CA LEU A 123 11.69 -0.80 -9.32
C LEU A 123 11.26 -1.20 -7.89
N MET A 124 11.47 -2.45 -7.47
CA MET A 124 11.21 -2.89 -6.09
C MET A 124 12.04 -2.07 -5.08
N ARG A 125 13.35 -1.98 -5.32
CA ARG A 125 14.25 -1.16 -4.48
C ARG A 125 13.83 0.30 -4.47
N PHE A 126 13.36 0.82 -5.59
CA PHE A 126 12.88 2.19 -5.68
C PHE A 126 11.65 2.39 -4.78
N SER A 127 10.65 1.51 -4.83
CA SER A 127 9.48 1.58 -3.96
C SER A 127 9.85 1.58 -2.48
N ILE A 128 10.68 0.61 -2.08
CA ILE A 128 11.18 0.44 -0.71
C ILE A 128 11.89 1.72 -0.24
N LYS A 129 12.81 2.27 -1.03
CA LYS A 129 13.59 3.47 -0.66
C LYS A 129 12.79 4.76 -0.56
N ARG A 130 11.61 4.82 -1.19
CA ARG A 130 10.78 6.03 -1.22
C ARG A 130 9.72 6.06 -0.13
N ALA A 131 9.51 4.95 0.57
CA ALA A 131 8.70 4.89 1.77
C ALA A 131 9.32 5.74 2.90
N ASP A 132 8.45 6.44 3.62
CA ASP A 132 8.79 7.10 4.88
C ASP A 132 8.70 6.11 6.05
N LEU A 133 7.85 5.08 5.92
CA LEU A 133 7.76 3.92 6.81
C LEU A 133 7.39 2.67 5.99
N ILE A 134 7.99 1.54 6.33
CA ILE A 134 7.70 0.22 5.80
C ILE A 134 7.09 -0.61 6.92
N VAL A 135 5.95 -1.23 6.63
CA VAL A 135 5.31 -2.22 7.50
C VAL A 135 5.56 -3.59 6.90
N ALA A 136 6.24 -4.45 7.65
CA ALA A 136 6.53 -5.81 7.27
C ALA A 136 5.66 -6.78 8.08
N ASP A 137 5.02 -7.72 7.40
CA ASP A 137 4.14 -8.71 8.04
C ASP A 137 4.93 -9.76 8.86
N SER A 138 6.22 -9.92 8.58
CA SER A 138 7.13 -10.84 9.27
C SER A 138 8.54 -10.26 9.39
N GLN A 139 9.36 -10.89 10.23
CA GLN A 139 10.78 -10.54 10.39
C GLN A 139 11.58 -10.74 9.09
N GLU A 140 11.27 -11.78 8.31
CA GLU A 140 11.93 -12.08 7.03
C GLU A 140 11.68 -10.97 5.99
N ILE A 141 10.44 -10.50 5.92
CA ILE A 141 10.06 -9.37 5.06
C ILE A 141 10.75 -8.10 5.54
N ALA A 142 10.87 -7.90 6.85
CA ALA A 142 11.57 -6.76 7.41
C ALA A 142 13.05 -6.76 7.03
N GLU A 143 13.73 -7.89 7.12
CA GLU A 143 15.12 -8.04 6.70
C GLU A 143 15.30 -7.79 5.20
N PHE A 144 14.39 -8.30 4.37
CA PHE A 144 14.35 -7.96 2.95
C PHE A 144 14.21 -6.44 2.72
N ALA A 145 13.27 -5.79 3.41
CA ALA A 145 13.08 -4.35 3.30
C ALA A 145 14.29 -3.55 3.77
N LYS A 146 14.92 -3.94 4.89
CA LYS A 146 16.13 -3.32 5.44
C LYS A 146 17.31 -3.42 4.47
N ARG A 147 17.54 -4.60 3.87
CA ARG A 147 18.61 -4.82 2.88
C ARG A 147 18.51 -3.91 1.65
N HIS A 148 17.31 -3.46 1.30
CA HIS A 148 17.07 -2.68 0.08
C HIS A 148 16.65 -1.24 0.33
N GLY A 149 16.29 -0.90 1.57
CA GLY A 149 15.72 0.36 2.01
C GLY A 149 16.59 1.10 3.02
N LYS A 150 15.91 1.73 3.98
CA LYS A 150 16.50 2.42 5.12
C LYS A 150 16.06 1.69 6.38
N GLU A 151 17.02 1.19 7.15
CA GLU A 151 16.74 0.29 8.26
C GLU A 151 15.85 0.93 9.33
N GLU A 152 16.06 2.22 9.61
CA GLU A 152 15.33 2.99 10.63
C GLU A 152 13.85 3.23 10.32
N ARG A 153 13.39 2.75 9.15
CA ARG A 153 12.03 2.97 8.65
C ARG A 153 11.24 1.67 8.53
N VAL A 154 11.64 0.60 9.19
CA VAL A 154 10.96 -0.70 9.08
C VAL A 154 10.35 -1.08 10.42
N ALA A 155 9.03 -1.31 10.43
CA ALA A 155 8.28 -1.83 11.56
C ALA A 155 7.70 -3.21 11.21
N VAL A 156 7.80 -4.16 12.14
CA VAL A 156 7.14 -5.46 12.01
C VAL A 156 5.77 -5.37 12.67
N ILE A 157 4.70 -5.52 11.88
CA ILE A 157 3.32 -5.47 12.38
C ILE A 157 2.57 -6.63 11.73
N SER A 158 1.86 -7.41 12.54
CA SER A 158 1.03 -8.49 12.03
C SER A 158 -0.02 -7.96 11.03
N PRO A 159 -0.26 -8.66 9.91
CA PRO A 159 -1.34 -8.30 9.00
C PRO A 159 -2.73 -8.55 9.59
N PHE A 160 -2.82 -9.28 10.70
CA PHE A 160 -4.09 -9.56 11.38
C PHE A 160 -4.48 -8.39 12.26
N LEU A 161 -5.53 -7.68 11.87
CA LEU A 161 -6.16 -6.66 12.71
C LEU A 161 -7.11 -7.36 13.69
N ALA A 162 -6.87 -7.18 14.99
CA ALA A 162 -7.73 -7.74 16.03
C ALA A 162 -9.18 -7.26 15.83
N GLY A 163 -10.12 -8.22 15.70
CA GLY A 163 -11.55 -7.94 15.53
C GLY A 163 -12.15 -8.30 14.16
N ASN A 164 -11.53 -9.18 13.37
CA ASN A 164 -12.18 -9.78 12.20
C ASN A 164 -12.87 -11.10 12.61
N PRO A 165 -14.21 -11.16 12.71
CA PRO A 165 -14.94 -12.34 13.19
C PRO A 165 -14.97 -13.53 12.19
N GLY A 166 -14.14 -13.50 11.14
CA GLY A 166 -14.13 -14.50 10.07
C GLY A 166 -13.07 -15.59 10.19
N PHE A 167 -12.31 -15.62 11.28
CA PHE A 167 -11.27 -16.63 11.56
C PHE A 167 -11.27 -17.05 13.03
N GLU A 168 -12.46 -17.32 13.59
CA GLU A 168 -12.64 -18.17 14.78
C GLU A 168 -13.35 -19.46 14.37
#